data_AF-A0A5M3MGZ0-F1
#
_entry.id   AF-A0A5M3MGZ0-F1
#
_cell.length_a   1.000
_cell.length_b   1.000
_cell.length_c   1.000
_cell.angle_alpha   90.00
_cell.angle_beta   90.00
_cell.angle_gamma   90.00
#
_symmetry.space_group_name_H-M   'P 1'
#
loop_
_entity.id
_entity.type
_entity.pdbx_description
1 polymer ?
#
loop_
_entity_poly.entity_id
_entity_poly.type
_entity_poly.pdbx_seq_one_letter_code
_entity_poly.pdbx_strand_id
1 'polypeptide(L)'
;MQLLKIKPVQWADDYQFNAYTTWEISIARLTENAVNLLQHCAFMHHSGIQQEIFRAAYDSSEWPENQRLPFLEGFLDGHGQWDMLKFYDVVKELLECSLVHSSHGSYDIHPLIHQWLSDKVENKAVLQAEVAQILVLAVPSGGRSRRTQDALSLKRMLYVHMQHVDKAGLSIQVAEKWAEVFRDMGNWAGELKLRELVYDENMKLYGFENQRTLVTKD
;
A
#
# COMPACT_ATOMS: atom_id res chain seq x y z
N MET A 1 -20.81 40.75 38.94
CA MET A 1 -19.93 39.94 38.08
C MET A 1 -20.75 38.83 37.45
N GLN A 2 -21.00 38.88 36.14
CA GLN A 2 -21.67 37.79 35.41
C GLN A 2 -20.61 36.89 34.78
N LEU A 3 -20.66 35.60 35.13
CA LEU A 3 -19.85 34.55 34.52
C LEU A 3 -20.36 34.25 33.10
N LEU A 4 -19.47 34.33 32.12
CA LEU A 4 -19.69 33.84 30.75
C LEU A 4 -20.02 32.34 30.80
N LYS A 5 -21.26 31.98 30.43
CA LYS A 5 -21.63 30.61 30.08
C LYS A 5 -20.98 30.29 28.73
N ILE A 6 -19.83 29.62 28.76
CA ILE A 6 -19.27 28.99 27.57
C ILE A 6 -20.18 27.80 27.24
N LYS A 7 -20.91 27.90 26.14
CA LYS A 7 -21.69 26.81 25.56
C LYS A 7 -20.69 25.73 25.11
N PRO A 8 -20.88 24.44 25.43
CA PRO A 8 -19.97 23.40 24.94
C PRO A 8 -19.97 23.42 23.41
N VAL A 9 -18.77 23.51 22.85
CA VAL A 9 -18.50 23.69 21.43
C VAL A 9 -18.81 22.37 20.71
N GLN A 10 -19.90 22.34 19.92
CA GLN A 10 -20.27 21.25 19.01
C GLN A 10 -19.41 21.20 17.71
N TRP A 11 -18.37 22.04 17.60
CA TRP A 11 -17.67 22.26 16.33
C TRP A 11 -16.87 21.07 15.82
N ALA A 12 -16.44 20.13 16.68
CA ALA A 12 -15.66 18.98 16.24
C ALA A 12 -16.50 18.02 15.38
N ASP A 13 -17.71 17.70 15.83
CA ASP A 13 -18.62 16.80 15.12
C ASP A 13 -19.17 17.48 13.85
N ASP A 14 -19.53 18.76 13.93
CA ASP A 14 -20.01 19.53 12.77
C ASP A 14 -18.91 19.72 11.70
N TYR A 15 -17.65 19.93 12.12
CA TYR A 15 -16.51 20.07 11.20
C TYR A 15 -16.18 18.75 10.51
N GLN A 16 -16.16 17.63 11.24
CA GLN A 16 -15.96 16.31 10.66
C GLN A 16 -17.09 15.95 9.69
N PHE A 17 -18.35 16.23 10.06
CA PHE A 17 -19.50 15.99 9.19
C PHE A 17 -19.42 16.78 7.87
N ASN A 18 -19.06 18.07 7.94
CA ASN A 18 -18.90 18.91 6.75
C ASN A 18 -17.69 18.51 5.90
N ALA A 19 -16.57 18.13 6.52
CA ALA A 19 -15.39 17.64 5.82
C ALA A 19 -15.67 16.32 5.10
N TYR A 20 -16.34 15.36 5.76
CA TYR A 20 -16.69 14.07 5.17
C TYR A 20 -17.64 14.24 3.99
N THR A 21 -18.68 15.06 4.15
CA THR A 21 -19.60 15.38 3.04
C THR A 21 -18.86 15.99 1.86
N THR A 22 -17.89 16.87 2.13
CA THR A 22 -17.05 17.48 1.08
C THR A 22 -16.21 16.42 0.35
N TRP A 23 -15.60 15.48 1.07
CA TRP A 23 -14.81 14.41 0.46
C TRP A 23 -15.67 13.42 -0.32
N GLU A 24 -16.86 13.09 0.17
CA GLU A 24 -17.84 12.26 -0.56
C GLU A 24 -18.21 12.90 -1.90
N ILE A 25 -18.49 14.21 -1.91
CA ILE A 25 -18.77 14.97 -3.14
C ILE A 25 -17.57 14.97 -4.09
N SER A 26 -16.35 15.16 -3.56
CA SER A 26 -15.13 15.11 -4.37
C SER A 26 -14.93 13.72 -5.00
N ILE A 27 -15.09 12.65 -4.23
CA ILE A 27 -14.93 11.27 -4.72
C ILE A 27 -16.00 10.89 -5.74
N ALA A 28 -17.24 11.33 -5.55
CA ALA A 28 -18.33 11.05 -6.50
C ALA A 28 -18.10 11.66 -7.91
N ARG A 29 -17.14 12.58 -8.05
CA ARG A 29 -16.74 13.17 -9.33
C ARG A 29 -15.59 12.44 -10.01
N LEU A 30 -14.95 11.51 -9.31
CA LEU A 30 -13.75 10.83 -9.78
C LEU A 30 -14.08 9.73 -10.80
N THR A 31 -13.15 9.47 -11.72
CA THR A 31 -13.13 8.25 -12.53
C THR A 31 -12.93 7.02 -11.65
N GLU A 32 -13.37 5.86 -12.15
CA GLU A 32 -13.17 4.57 -11.46
C GLU A 32 -11.69 4.30 -11.16
N ASN A 33 -10.79 4.62 -12.10
CA ASN A 33 -9.34 4.47 -11.90
C ASN A 33 -8.81 5.39 -10.78
N ALA A 34 -9.30 6.62 -10.68
CA ALA A 34 -8.92 7.53 -9.61
C ALA A 34 -9.43 7.08 -8.24
N VAL A 35 -10.68 6.60 -8.17
CA VAL A 35 -11.22 5.99 -6.95
C VAL A 35 -10.38 4.77 -6.55
N ASN A 36 -10.10 3.87 -7.49
CA ASN A 36 -9.31 2.67 -7.24
C ASN A 36 -7.90 3.01 -6.75
N LEU A 37 -7.20 3.94 -7.42
CA LEU A 37 -5.87 4.38 -6.98
C LEU A 37 -5.90 4.94 -5.56
N LEU A 38 -6.87 5.82 -5.28
CA LEU A 38 -7.03 6.45 -3.98
C LEU A 38 -7.30 5.43 -2.86
N GLN A 39 -8.14 4.43 -3.13
CA GLN A 39 -8.43 3.35 -2.18
C GLN A 39 -7.22 2.46 -1.90
N HIS A 40 -6.41 2.13 -2.91
CA HIS A 40 -5.16 1.39 -2.70
C HIS A 40 -4.17 2.21 -1.85
N CYS A 41 -4.02 3.49 -2.18
CA CYS A 41 -3.16 4.41 -1.42
C CYS A 41 -3.61 4.59 0.05
N ALA A 42 -4.91 4.41 0.36
CA ALA A 42 -5.43 4.47 1.73
C ALA A 42 -4.90 3.34 2.65
N PHE A 43 -4.34 2.27 2.08
CA PHE A 43 -3.68 1.20 2.87
C PHE A 43 -2.15 1.26 2.81
N MET A 44 -1.59 2.17 2.02
CA MET A 44 -0.17 2.52 2.07
C MET A 44 0.07 3.57 3.17
N HIS A 45 1.33 3.78 3.55
CA HIS A 45 1.66 4.99 4.33
C HIS A 45 1.17 6.24 3.59
N HIS A 46 0.52 7.17 4.30
CA HIS A 46 -0.18 8.33 3.73
C HIS A 46 0.72 9.33 3.00
N SER A 47 2.04 9.14 3.00
CA SER A 47 3.01 10.02 2.36
C SER A 47 4.08 9.23 1.64
N GLY A 48 4.76 9.88 0.70
CA GLY A 48 5.87 9.30 -0.05
C GLY A 48 5.44 8.31 -1.12
N ILE A 49 4.17 8.33 -1.53
CA ILE A 49 3.64 7.41 -2.54
C ILE A 49 4.17 7.83 -3.91
N GLN A 50 4.86 6.94 -4.60
CA GLN A 50 5.46 7.24 -5.90
C GLN A 50 4.90 6.33 -6.98
N GLN A 51 4.79 6.85 -8.20
CA GLN A 51 4.44 6.05 -9.39
C GLN A 51 5.32 4.82 -9.55
N GLU A 52 6.61 4.96 -9.21
CA GLU A 52 7.60 3.90 -9.32
C GLU A 52 7.22 2.62 -8.56
N ILE A 53 6.44 2.72 -7.47
CA ILE A 53 5.92 1.55 -6.74
C ILE A 53 5.08 0.69 -7.68
N PHE A 54 4.11 1.31 -8.35
CA PHE A 54 3.14 0.61 -9.21
C PHE A 54 3.80 0.12 -10.50
N ARG A 55 4.66 0.96 -11.08
CA ARG A 55 5.43 0.58 -12.27
C ARG A 55 6.36 -0.60 -11.99
N ALA A 56 7.13 -0.58 -10.92
CA ALA A 56 8.03 -1.67 -10.56
C ALA A 56 7.26 -2.97 -10.26
N ALA A 57 6.08 -2.86 -9.64
CA ALA A 57 5.21 -4.00 -9.42
C ALA A 57 4.73 -4.61 -10.76
N TYR A 58 4.37 -3.77 -11.73
CA TYR A 58 3.98 -4.20 -13.07
C TYR A 58 5.14 -4.86 -13.84
N ASP A 59 6.35 -4.28 -13.78
CA ASP A 59 7.55 -4.78 -14.49
C ASP A 59 8.11 -6.07 -13.86
N SER A 60 7.59 -6.49 -12.70
CA SER A 60 8.05 -7.67 -11.97
C SER A 60 7.76 -8.97 -12.73
N SER A 61 8.79 -9.81 -12.87
CA SER A 61 8.68 -11.16 -13.46
C SER A 61 8.62 -12.27 -12.41
N GLU A 62 8.63 -11.92 -11.12
CA GLU A 62 8.74 -12.90 -10.03
C GLU A 62 7.46 -13.74 -9.84
N TRP A 63 6.30 -13.28 -10.33
CA TRP A 63 5.01 -13.90 -10.07
C TRP A 63 4.32 -14.32 -11.37
N PRO A 64 3.66 -15.49 -11.41
CA PRO A 64 2.98 -15.98 -12.58
C PRO A 64 1.85 -15.03 -13.02
N GLU A 65 1.56 -15.03 -14.32
CA GLU A 65 0.66 -14.07 -14.97
C GLU A 65 -0.76 -14.07 -14.38
N ASN A 66 -1.21 -15.20 -13.81
CA ASN A 66 -2.49 -15.34 -13.11
C ASN A 66 -2.53 -14.68 -11.72
N GLN A 67 -1.41 -14.16 -11.24
CA GLN A 67 -1.30 -13.38 -10.01
C GLN A 67 -1.03 -11.90 -10.29
N ARG A 68 -1.12 -11.46 -11.56
CA ARG A 68 -1.11 -10.03 -11.90
C ARG A 68 -2.35 -9.35 -11.31
N LEU A 69 -2.14 -8.11 -10.89
CA LEU A 69 -3.15 -7.31 -10.20
C LEU A 69 -4.02 -6.58 -11.22
N PRO A 70 -5.34 -6.89 -11.32
CA PRO A 70 -6.23 -6.26 -12.30
C PRO A 70 -6.25 -4.73 -12.17
N PHE A 71 -6.08 -4.20 -10.96
CA PHE A 71 -5.94 -2.77 -10.70
C PHE A 71 -4.89 -2.09 -11.59
N LEU A 72 -3.75 -2.74 -11.86
CA LEU A 72 -2.66 -2.16 -12.64
C LEU A 72 -3.02 -2.05 -14.14
N GLU A 73 -4.02 -2.80 -14.62
CA GLU A 73 -4.45 -2.76 -16.02
C GLU A 73 -5.01 -1.40 -16.43
N GLY A 74 -5.56 -0.64 -15.47
CA GLY A 74 -6.05 0.72 -15.69
C GLY A 74 -4.97 1.72 -16.13
N PHE A 75 -3.70 1.37 -15.96
CA PHE A 75 -2.54 2.21 -16.29
C PHE A 75 -1.74 1.69 -17.49
N LEU A 76 -2.28 0.75 -18.27
CA LEU A 76 -1.61 0.22 -19.46
C LEU A 76 -2.08 0.90 -20.74
N ASP A 77 -1.22 1.01 -21.74
CA ASP A 77 -1.54 1.50 -23.08
C ASP A 77 -2.28 0.44 -23.92
N GLY A 78 -2.58 0.76 -25.18
CA GLY A 78 -3.25 -0.17 -26.11
C GLY A 78 -2.42 -1.41 -26.50
N HIS A 79 -1.14 -1.46 -26.12
CA HIS A 79 -0.23 -2.58 -26.31
C HIS A 79 0.04 -3.34 -25.00
N GLY A 80 -0.66 -2.98 -23.93
CA GLY A 80 -0.47 -3.58 -22.62
C GLY A 80 0.87 -3.20 -21.99
N GLN A 81 1.46 -2.05 -22.32
CA GLN A 81 2.67 -1.53 -21.68
C GLN A 81 2.32 -0.45 -20.66
N TRP A 82 3.15 -0.24 -19.65
CA TRP A 82 2.91 0.82 -18.65
C TRP A 82 2.84 2.20 -19.30
N ASP A 83 1.70 2.87 -19.14
CA ASP A 83 1.43 4.21 -19.65
C ASP A 83 1.57 5.24 -18.54
N MET A 84 2.71 5.94 -18.53
CA MET A 84 2.98 6.95 -17.51
C MET A 84 2.00 8.13 -17.56
N LEU A 85 1.46 8.45 -18.74
CA LEU A 85 0.54 9.58 -18.90
C LEU A 85 -0.83 9.23 -18.33
N LYS A 86 -1.33 8.00 -18.51
CA LYS A 86 -2.56 7.55 -17.86
C LYS A 86 -2.48 7.61 -16.34
N PHE A 87 -1.37 7.17 -15.75
CA PHE A 87 -1.17 7.30 -14.31
C PHE A 87 -1.17 8.77 -13.87
N TYR A 88 -0.49 9.63 -14.62
CA TYR A 88 -0.45 11.06 -14.34
C TYR A 88 -1.84 11.71 -14.44
N ASP A 89 -2.64 11.37 -15.44
CA ASP A 89 -3.99 11.89 -15.62
C ASP A 89 -4.90 11.51 -14.45
N VAL A 90 -4.80 10.27 -13.98
CA VAL A 90 -5.52 9.79 -12.79
C VAL A 90 -5.08 10.57 -11.54
N VAL A 91 -3.78 10.77 -11.33
CA VAL A 91 -3.30 11.54 -10.16
C VAL A 91 -3.67 13.02 -10.28
N LYS A 92 -3.68 13.58 -11.49
CA LYS A 92 -4.09 14.96 -11.74
C LYS A 92 -5.55 15.17 -11.31
N GLU A 93 -6.42 14.21 -11.58
CA GLU A 93 -7.81 14.25 -11.11
C GLU A 93 -7.90 14.31 -9.57
N LEU A 94 -7.08 13.52 -8.87
CA LEU A 94 -6.99 13.53 -7.40
C LEU A 94 -6.45 14.86 -6.85
N LEU A 95 -5.47 15.45 -7.54
CA LEU A 95 -4.91 16.76 -7.21
C LEU A 95 -5.94 17.88 -7.39
N GLU A 96 -6.70 17.86 -8.48
CA GLU A 96 -7.76 18.85 -8.76
C GLU A 96 -8.89 18.79 -7.72
N CYS A 97 -9.14 17.62 -7.14
CA CYS A 97 -10.08 17.45 -6.02
C CYS A 97 -9.46 17.72 -4.64
N SER A 98 -8.17 18.08 -4.57
CA SER A 98 -7.41 18.28 -3.32
C SER A 98 -7.43 17.07 -2.36
N LEU A 99 -7.62 15.86 -2.90
CA LEU A 99 -7.60 14.61 -2.13
C LEU A 99 -6.17 14.10 -1.91
N VAL A 100 -5.27 14.53 -2.79
CA VAL A 100 -3.83 14.24 -2.77
C VAL A 100 -3.08 15.55 -2.94
N HIS A 101 -1.85 15.63 -2.43
CA HIS A 101 -0.91 16.70 -2.75
C HIS A 101 0.41 16.13 -3.29
N SER A 102 1.05 16.88 -4.20
CA SER A 102 2.37 16.52 -4.74
C SER A 102 3.47 17.15 -3.90
N SER A 103 4.50 16.37 -3.57
CA SER A 103 5.66 16.78 -2.79
C SER A 103 6.91 16.08 -3.32
N HIS A 104 7.83 16.84 -3.91
CA HIS A 104 9.15 16.37 -4.36
C HIS A 104 9.14 15.06 -5.19
N GLY A 105 8.18 14.91 -6.10
CA GLY A 105 8.06 13.71 -6.94
C GLY A 105 7.33 12.54 -6.29
N SER A 106 6.74 12.76 -5.11
CA SER A 106 5.84 11.83 -4.43
C SER A 106 4.47 12.47 -4.20
N TYR A 107 3.52 11.64 -3.82
CA TYR A 107 2.15 11.99 -3.55
C TYR A 107 1.80 11.63 -2.11
N ASP A 108 1.07 12.53 -1.48
CA ASP A 108 0.71 12.44 -0.09
C ASP A 108 -0.80 12.66 0.05
N ILE A 109 -1.42 11.89 0.93
CA ILE A 109 -2.82 12.03 1.32
C ILE A 109 -2.82 12.64 2.72
N HIS A 110 -3.68 13.66 2.92
CA HIS A 110 -3.83 14.25 4.25
C HIS A 110 -4.26 13.17 5.26
N PRO A 111 -3.65 13.05 6.47
CA PRO A 111 -3.91 11.95 7.40
C PRO A 111 -5.39 11.74 7.74
N LEU A 112 -6.18 12.82 7.86
CA LEU A 112 -7.63 12.70 8.11
C LEU A 112 -8.40 12.11 6.91
N ILE A 113 -8.03 12.46 5.68
CA ILE A 113 -8.63 11.90 4.46
C ILE A 113 -8.23 10.43 4.35
N HIS A 114 -6.95 10.13 4.58
CA HIS A 114 -6.39 8.79 4.57
C HIS A 114 -7.09 7.85 5.55
N GLN A 115 -7.23 8.28 6.81
CA GLN A 115 -7.95 7.53 7.83
C GLN A 115 -9.41 7.30 7.41
N TRP A 116 -10.12 8.37 7.05
CA TRP A 116 -11.52 8.30 6.64
C TRP A 116 -11.74 7.37 5.43
N LEU A 117 -10.86 7.42 4.42
CA LEU A 117 -10.88 6.52 3.26
C LEU A 117 -10.74 5.06 3.70
N SER A 118 -9.72 4.77 4.52
CA SER A 118 -9.48 3.40 5.00
C SER A 118 -10.63 2.87 5.85
N ASP A 119 -11.35 3.77 6.55
CA ASP A 119 -12.54 3.42 7.33
C ASP A 119 -13.75 3.06 6.46
N LYS A 120 -13.92 3.74 5.33
CA LYS A 120 -15.08 3.61 4.42
C LYS A 120 -14.98 2.47 3.42
N VAL A 121 -13.78 1.97 3.14
CA VAL A 121 -13.60 0.81 2.24
C VAL A 121 -14.32 -0.41 2.82
N GLU A 122 -15.22 -1.02 2.05
CA GLU A 122 -15.95 -2.22 2.47
C GLU A 122 -15.06 -3.47 2.39
N ASN A 123 -14.33 -3.65 1.30
CA ASN A 123 -13.50 -4.83 1.02
C ASN A 123 -12.05 -4.68 1.51
N LYS A 124 -11.85 -4.25 2.76
CA LYS A 124 -10.52 -3.88 3.29
C LYS A 124 -9.49 -5.00 3.14
N ALA A 125 -9.86 -6.23 3.47
CA ALA A 125 -8.95 -7.37 3.44
C ALA A 125 -8.42 -7.66 2.02
N VAL A 126 -9.27 -7.51 0.99
CA VAL A 126 -8.87 -7.71 -0.42
C VAL A 126 -7.90 -6.62 -0.84
N LEU A 127 -8.24 -5.35 -0.62
CA LEU A 127 -7.37 -4.22 -0.98
C LEU A 127 -6.05 -4.22 -0.21
N GLN A 128 -6.06 -4.61 1.06
CA GLN A 128 -4.82 -4.78 1.83
C GLN A 128 -3.94 -5.89 1.26
N ALA A 129 -4.52 -7.02 0.84
CA ALA A 129 -3.78 -8.09 0.19
C ALA A 129 -3.20 -7.66 -1.17
N GLU A 130 -3.96 -6.91 -1.97
CA GLU A 130 -3.49 -6.36 -3.25
C GLU A 130 -2.36 -5.35 -3.03
N VAL A 131 -2.52 -4.39 -2.10
CA VAL A 131 -1.47 -3.42 -1.74
C VAL A 131 -0.22 -4.13 -1.23
N ALA A 132 -0.40 -5.15 -0.38
CA ALA A 132 0.70 -5.98 0.09
C ALA A 132 1.46 -6.65 -1.06
N GLN A 133 0.73 -7.17 -2.04
CA GLN A 133 1.29 -7.79 -3.23
C GLN A 133 2.01 -6.76 -4.13
N ILE A 134 1.42 -5.57 -4.36
CA ILE A 134 2.07 -4.45 -5.08
C ILE A 134 3.43 -4.15 -4.47
N LEU A 135 3.47 -3.94 -3.14
CA LEU A 135 4.69 -3.55 -2.45
C LEU A 135 5.78 -4.63 -2.55
N VAL A 136 5.40 -5.90 -2.49
CA VAL A 136 6.32 -7.03 -2.63
C VAL A 136 6.83 -7.20 -4.06
N LEU A 137 5.94 -7.08 -5.06
CA LEU A 137 6.31 -7.16 -6.47
C LEU A 137 7.26 -6.02 -6.89
N ALA A 138 7.08 -4.85 -6.29
CA ALA A 138 7.94 -3.68 -6.51
C ALA A 138 9.34 -3.83 -5.91
N VAL A 139 9.59 -4.84 -5.07
CA VAL A 139 10.92 -5.06 -4.49
C VAL A 139 11.87 -5.51 -5.60
N PRO A 140 12.97 -4.79 -5.86
CA PRO A 140 13.89 -5.13 -6.94
C PRO A 140 14.45 -6.55 -6.81
N SER A 141 14.29 -7.35 -7.86
CA SER A 141 14.85 -8.70 -7.97
C SER A 141 16.36 -8.63 -8.14
N GLY A 142 17.10 -8.83 -7.05
CA GLY A 142 18.55 -8.88 -7.08
C GLY A 142 19.08 -9.41 -5.76
N GLY A 143 19.77 -10.56 -5.81
CA GLY A 143 20.65 -10.96 -4.71
C GLY A 143 21.67 -9.86 -4.39
N ARG A 144 22.41 -10.02 -3.28
CA ARG A 144 23.36 -9.03 -2.70
C ARG A 144 24.29 -8.32 -3.70
N SER A 145 24.45 -8.84 -4.91
CA SER A 145 25.33 -8.36 -5.98
C SER A 145 24.79 -7.24 -6.87
N ARG A 146 23.47 -6.92 -6.89
CA ARG A 146 22.91 -5.81 -7.70
C ARG A 146 22.34 -4.69 -6.83
N ARG A 147 23.18 -4.12 -5.95
CA ARG A 147 22.85 -2.93 -5.16
C ARG A 147 23.13 -1.66 -5.96
N THR A 148 22.23 -1.28 -6.87
CA THR A 148 22.24 0.10 -7.38
C THR A 148 21.67 1.03 -6.31
N GLN A 149 22.08 2.30 -6.31
CA GLN A 149 21.55 3.31 -5.39
C GLN A 149 20.02 3.43 -5.50
N ASP A 150 19.49 3.29 -6.72
CA ASP A 150 18.06 3.38 -7.01
C ASP A 150 17.29 2.20 -6.39
N ALA A 151 17.81 0.97 -6.53
CA ALA A 151 17.19 -0.21 -5.94
C ALA A 151 17.12 -0.14 -4.41
N LEU A 152 18.16 0.40 -3.76
CA LEU A 152 18.16 0.62 -2.31
C LEU A 152 17.18 1.71 -1.90
N SER A 153 17.06 2.78 -2.69
CA SER A 153 16.15 3.90 -2.41
C SER A 153 14.69 3.45 -2.52
N LEU A 154 14.35 2.71 -3.58
CA LEU A 154 13.03 2.09 -3.74
C LEU A 154 12.73 1.14 -2.57
N LYS A 155 13.67 0.27 -2.19
CA LYS A 155 13.47 -0.67 -1.08
C LYS A 155 13.21 0.02 0.27
N ARG A 156 13.90 1.15 0.55
CA ARG A 156 13.64 1.95 1.76
C ARG A 156 12.27 2.60 1.75
N MET A 157 11.84 3.10 0.59
CA MET A 157 10.51 3.68 0.44
C MET A 157 9.41 2.61 0.60
N LEU A 158 9.56 1.45 -0.05
CA LEU A 158 8.65 0.32 0.12
C LEU A 158 8.55 -0.13 1.58
N TYR A 159 9.66 -0.17 2.31
CA TYR A 159 9.68 -0.52 3.73
C TYR A 159 8.75 0.37 4.57
N VAL A 160 8.70 1.68 4.31
CA VAL A 160 7.80 2.60 5.04
C VAL A 160 6.34 2.23 4.81
N HIS A 161 5.94 1.97 3.57
CA HIS A 161 4.57 1.55 3.26
C HIS A 161 4.26 0.17 3.86
N MET A 162 5.21 -0.77 3.80
CA MET A 162 5.12 -2.10 4.40
C MET A 162 4.99 -2.08 5.93
N GLN A 163 5.47 -1.05 6.62
CA GLN A 163 5.22 -0.95 8.06
C GLN A 163 3.75 -0.64 8.35
N HIS A 164 3.10 0.11 7.46
CA HIS A 164 1.73 0.59 7.62
C HIS A 164 0.66 -0.45 7.28
N VAL A 165 0.91 -1.31 6.29
CA VAL A 165 -0.04 -2.34 5.86
C VAL A 165 -0.27 -3.39 6.96
N ASP A 166 -1.52 -3.78 7.15
CA ASP A 166 -1.91 -4.88 8.04
C ASP A 166 -1.33 -6.21 7.51
N LYS A 167 -0.80 -7.01 8.42
CA LYS A 167 -0.13 -8.28 8.11
C LYS A 167 -1.10 -9.47 8.24
N ALA A 168 -2.34 -9.23 8.68
CA ALA A 168 -3.36 -10.26 8.72
C ALA A 168 -3.73 -10.72 7.30
N GLY A 169 -3.79 -12.03 7.09
CA GLY A 169 -4.24 -12.61 5.81
C GLY A 169 -3.25 -12.53 4.66
N LEU A 170 -1.98 -12.15 4.91
CA LEU A 170 -0.94 -12.22 3.88
C LEU A 170 -0.77 -13.66 3.39
N SER A 171 -0.59 -13.83 2.07
CA SER A 171 -0.18 -15.13 1.53
C SER A 171 1.24 -15.47 2.00
N ILE A 172 1.55 -16.76 2.08
CA ILE A 172 2.89 -17.24 2.45
C ILE A 172 3.98 -16.59 1.57
N GLN A 173 3.75 -16.52 0.27
CA GLN A 173 4.68 -15.93 -0.71
C GLN A 173 4.93 -14.44 -0.47
N VAL A 174 3.87 -13.67 -0.18
CA VAL A 174 3.99 -12.25 0.17
C VAL A 174 4.77 -12.12 1.49
N ALA A 175 4.39 -12.88 2.51
CA ALA A 175 5.01 -12.81 3.84
C ALA A 175 6.51 -13.17 3.81
N GLU A 176 6.91 -14.17 3.04
CA GLU A 176 8.32 -14.56 2.86
C GLU A 176 9.15 -13.40 2.28
N LYS A 177 8.72 -12.83 1.15
CA LYS A 177 9.46 -11.75 0.48
C LYS A 177 9.48 -10.47 1.33
N TRP A 178 8.40 -10.19 2.03
CA TRP A 178 8.31 -9.09 2.99
C TRP A 178 9.31 -9.24 4.15
N ALA A 179 9.46 -10.46 4.68
CA ALA A 179 10.43 -10.77 5.71
C ALA A 179 11.86 -10.46 5.24
N GLU A 180 12.18 -10.71 3.96
CA GLU A 180 13.47 -10.32 3.38
C GLU A 180 13.69 -8.81 3.33
N VAL A 181 12.64 -8.03 3.07
CA VAL A 181 12.74 -6.56 3.12
C VAL A 181 13.02 -6.10 4.54
N PHE A 182 12.30 -6.65 5.52
CA PHE A 182 12.48 -6.31 6.93
C PHE A 182 13.88 -6.67 7.42
N ARG A 183 14.39 -7.86 7.05
CA ARG A 183 15.76 -8.28 7.29
C ARG A 183 16.77 -7.26 6.78
N ASP A 184 16.64 -6.89 5.51
CA ASP A 184 17.58 -5.99 4.84
C ASP A 184 17.54 -4.57 5.41
N MET A 185 16.42 -4.17 6.02
CA MET A 185 16.27 -2.90 6.73
C MET A 185 16.62 -2.99 8.23
N GLY A 186 17.06 -4.16 8.72
CA GLY A 186 17.44 -4.39 10.12
C GLY A 186 16.26 -4.53 11.09
N ASN A 187 15.04 -4.72 10.60
CA ASN A 187 13.86 -4.99 11.42
C ASN A 187 13.72 -6.50 11.70
N TRP A 188 14.65 -7.02 12.49
CA TRP A 188 14.72 -8.45 12.85
C TRP A 188 13.47 -8.95 13.58
N ALA A 189 12.87 -8.10 14.43
CA ALA A 189 11.66 -8.46 15.17
C ALA A 189 10.44 -8.62 14.24
N GLY A 190 10.30 -7.72 13.26
CA GLY A 190 9.25 -7.85 12.26
C GLY A 190 9.51 -9.01 11.29
N GLU A 191 10.77 -9.24 10.90
CA GLU A 191 11.15 -10.42 10.09
C GLU A 191 10.73 -11.71 10.80
N LEU A 192 11.09 -11.86 12.08
CA LEU A 192 10.79 -13.07 12.85
C LEU A 192 9.28 -13.33 12.89
N LYS A 193 8.46 -12.31 13.17
CA LYS A 193 7.00 -12.43 13.17
C LYS A 193 6.43 -12.93 11.85
N LEU A 194 6.96 -12.43 10.72
CA LEU A 194 6.52 -12.87 9.39
C LEU A 194 6.97 -14.31 9.11
N ARG A 195 8.18 -14.70 9.54
CA ARG A 195 8.66 -16.08 9.40
C ARG A 195 7.88 -17.07 10.26
N GLU A 196 7.47 -16.68 11.46
CA GLU A 196 6.58 -17.47 12.33
C GLU A 196 5.22 -17.67 11.66
N LEU A 197 4.62 -16.62 11.10
CA LEU A 197 3.38 -16.72 10.34
C LEU A 197 3.51 -17.71 9.16
N VAL A 198 4.59 -17.58 8.38
CA VAL A 198 4.88 -18.49 7.26
C VAL A 198 5.03 -19.94 7.74
N TYR A 199 5.75 -20.15 8.84
CA TYR A 199 5.93 -21.46 9.43
C TYR A 199 4.60 -22.07 9.85
N ASP A 200 3.77 -21.33 10.60
CA ASP A 200 2.48 -21.79 11.10
C ASP A 200 1.53 -22.16 9.95
N GLU A 201 1.48 -21.35 8.88
CA GLU A 201 0.65 -21.64 7.71
C GLU A 201 1.17 -22.86 6.92
N ASN A 202 2.48 -22.96 6.71
CA ASN A 202 3.07 -24.15 6.07
C ASN A 202 2.83 -25.42 6.90
N MET A 203 2.89 -25.33 8.23
CA MET A 203 2.60 -26.44 9.14
C MET A 203 1.15 -26.90 9.01
N LYS A 204 0.19 -25.98 8.92
CA LYS A 204 -1.23 -26.32 8.68
C LYS A 204 -1.45 -26.99 7.34
N LEU A 205 -0.76 -26.54 6.28
CA LEU A 205 -0.95 -27.03 4.92
C LEU A 205 -0.27 -28.37 4.65
N TYR A 206 0.91 -28.59 5.22
CA TYR A 206 1.79 -29.70 4.82
C TYR A 206 2.18 -30.67 5.95
N GLY A 207 1.89 -30.34 7.22
CA GLY A 207 2.26 -31.15 8.37
C GLY A 207 3.78 -31.19 8.65
N PHE A 208 4.18 -31.96 9.68
CA PHE A 208 5.56 -31.98 10.21
C PHE A 208 6.61 -32.56 9.27
N GLU A 209 6.22 -33.37 8.29
CA GLU A 209 7.14 -34.19 7.48
C GLU A 209 7.63 -33.50 6.19
N ASN A 210 7.24 -32.25 5.94
CA ASN A 210 7.61 -31.53 4.72
C ASN A 210 8.93 -30.76 4.90
N GLN A 211 9.83 -30.79 3.91
CA GLN A 211 11.07 -29.98 3.93
C GLN A 211 10.81 -28.47 4.10
N ARG A 212 9.63 -27.97 3.69
CA ARG A 212 9.22 -26.56 3.83
C ARG A 212 8.80 -26.16 5.25
N THR A 213 8.61 -27.12 6.15
CA THR A 213 8.35 -26.89 7.58
C THR A 213 9.58 -27.14 8.45
N LEU A 214 10.74 -27.41 7.85
CA LEU A 214 11.99 -27.55 8.59
C LEU A 214 12.67 -26.19 8.65
N VAL A 215 12.60 -25.53 9.80
CA VAL A 215 13.38 -24.33 10.09
C VAL A 215 14.86 -24.74 10.06
N THR A 216 15.61 -24.35 9.03
CA THR A 216 17.07 -24.26 9.15
C THR A 216 17.36 -23.17 10.16
N LYS A 217 17.58 -23.58 11.40
CA LYS A 217 18.21 -22.76 12.44
C LYS A 217 19.68 -22.59 12.04
N ASP A 218 19.99 -21.47 11.41
CA ASP A 218 21.35 -20.93 11.32
C ASP A 218 21.45 -19.66 12.16
#